data_AF-A0A7V3HZP6-F1
#
_entry.id   AF-A0A7V3HZP6-F1
#
_cell.length_a   1.000
_cell.length_b   1.000
_cell.length_c   1.000
_cell.angle_alpha   90.00
_cell.angle_beta   90.00
_cell.angle_gamma   90.00
#
_symmetry.space_group_name_H-M   'P 1'
#
loop_
_entity.id
_entity.type
_entity.pdbx_description
1 polymer ?
#
loop_
_entity_poly.entity_id
_entity_poly.type
_entity_poly.pdbx_seq_one_letter_code
_entity_poly.pdbx_strand_id
1 'polypeptide(L)'
;MSAFATASGVGSWPGTAPRQAAEVIVGELAGALAHIAELPARGVGADPIGRAGALLIDVAIDTTTRGYRIAARPGAVTRRAVSLLDEDLDALEEAWETAGLRGGGRVVKVQAPGPITLAAGLELANGHRAITDPGALRDLAASLAEGVAAHRAALSRRLETPVVVQFDEPSLPTALGGRLSGVTSLS
;
A
#
# COMPACT_ATOMS: atom_id res chain seq x y z
N MET A 1 -17.83 -4.59 -20.38
CA MET A 1 -16.60 -4.99 -21.09
C MET A 1 -15.53 -5.16 -20.01
N SER A 2 -15.01 -6.37 -19.79
CA SER A 2 -14.01 -6.60 -18.74
C SER A 2 -12.70 -5.94 -19.18
N ALA A 3 -12.33 -4.84 -18.53
CA ALA A 3 -11.11 -4.09 -18.83
C ALA A 3 -9.91 -4.84 -18.23
N PHE A 4 -9.50 -5.93 -18.86
CA PHE A 4 -8.19 -6.48 -18.60
C PHE A 4 -7.15 -5.56 -19.24
N ALA A 5 -6.30 -4.96 -18.42
CA ALA A 5 -5.21 -4.11 -18.87
C ALA A 5 -4.20 -4.92 -19.71
N THR A 6 -3.63 -4.29 -20.73
CA THR A 6 -2.60 -4.90 -21.59
C THR A 6 -1.23 -4.95 -20.91
N ALA A 7 -0.94 -4.05 -19.96
CA ALA A 7 0.28 -4.00 -19.16
C ALA A 7 0.09 -3.23 -17.84
N SER A 8 0.83 -3.59 -16.79
CA SER A 8 0.93 -2.86 -15.52
C SER A 8 2.21 -3.25 -14.77
N GLY A 9 2.59 -2.49 -13.74
CA GLY A 9 3.71 -2.85 -12.85
C GLY A 9 3.29 -3.85 -11.76
N VAL A 10 4.08 -4.90 -11.56
CA VAL A 10 3.87 -5.95 -10.55
C VAL A 10 5.04 -5.97 -9.56
N GLY A 11 5.14 -4.95 -8.72
CA GLY A 11 6.13 -4.91 -7.66
C GLY A 11 6.70 -3.52 -7.39
N SER A 12 7.71 -3.48 -6.54
CA SER A 12 8.34 -2.26 -6.10
C SER A 12 9.24 -1.63 -7.16
N TRP A 13 9.22 -0.31 -7.21
CA TRP A 13 10.07 0.52 -8.06
C TRP A 13 11.47 0.69 -7.43
N PRO A 14 12.56 0.56 -8.21
CA PRO A 14 13.90 0.79 -7.71
C PRO A 14 14.18 2.29 -7.49
N GLY A 15 14.80 2.62 -6.35
CA GLY A 15 15.18 3.98 -6.02
C GLY A 15 14.18 4.70 -5.11
N THR A 16 14.32 6.03 -5.02
CA THR A 16 13.66 6.85 -4.00
C THR A 16 12.96 8.09 -4.54
N ALA A 17 12.96 8.31 -5.86
CA ALA A 17 12.47 9.54 -6.49
C ALA A 17 11.04 9.34 -7.03
N PRO A 18 9.99 9.85 -6.35
CA PRO A 18 8.61 9.61 -6.76
C PRO A 18 8.23 10.28 -8.08
N ARG A 19 8.69 11.52 -8.32
CA ARG A 19 8.42 12.23 -9.59
C ARG A 19 8.96 11.49 -10.80
N GLN A 20 10.23 11.08 -10.76
CA GLN A 20 10.83 10.33 -11.86
C GLN A 20 10.12 8.99 -12.09
N ALA A 21 9.74 8.29 -11.02
CA ALA A 21 8.97 7.06 -11.13
C ALA A 21 7.58 7.31 -11.77
N ALA A 22 6.88 8.35 -11.34
CA ALA A 22 5.58 8.74 -11.87
C ALA A 22 5.64 9.12 -13.36
N GLU A 23 6.62 9.94 -13.77
CA GLU A 23 6.84 10.32 -15.16
C GLU A 23 7.00 9.10 -16.07
N VAL A 24 7.83 8.12 -15.65
CA VAL A 24 8.02 6.90 -16.44
C VAL A 24 6.76 6.05 -16.45
N ILE A 25 6.10 5.85 -15.30
CA ILE A 25 4.88 5.04 -15.23
C ILE A 25 3.77 5.65 -16.09
N VAL A 26 3.58 6.97 -16.03
CA VAL A 26 2.57 7.65 -16.85
C VAL A 26 2.95 7.60 -18.32
N GLY A 27 4.20 7.90 -18.66
CA GLY A 27 4.68 7.88 -20.05
C GLY A 27 4.53 6.52 -20.72
N GLU A 28 4.82 5.44 -20.00
CA GLU A 28 4.81 4.08 -20.56
C GLU A 28 3.46 3.36 -20.39
N LEU A 29 2.73 3.61 -19.30
CA LEU A 29 1.56 2.80 -18.92
C LEU A 29 0.23 3.57 -18.90
N ALA A 30 0.17 4.86 -19.22
CA ALA A 30 -1.11 5.57 -19.36
C ALA A 30 -2.01 4.96 -20.46
N GLY A 31 -1.42 4.33 -21.48
CA GLY A 31 -2.11 3.54 -22.50
C GLY A 31 -2.71 2.23 -22.01
N ALA A 32 -2.28 1.76 -20.84
CA ALA A 32 -2.64 0.47 -20.26
C ALA A 32 -3.18 0.67 -18.84
N LEU A 33 -2.37 0.39 -17.81
CA LEU A 33 -2.74 0.56 -16.41
C LEU A 33 -1.59 1.17 -15.61
N ALA A 34 -1.49 2.51 -15.71
CA ALA A 34 -0.64 3.34 -14.87
C ALA A 34 -0.99 3.15 -13.39
N HIS A 35 0.00 3.32 -12.51
CA HIS A 35 -0.14 3.00 -11.10
C HIS A 35 0.70 3.92 -10.21
N ILE A 36 0.38 3.99 -8.92
CA ILE A 36 1.24 4.65 -7.94
C ILE A 36 2.51 3.81 -7.76
N ALA A 37 3.68 4.43 -7.82
CA ALA A 37 4.94 3.75 -7.56
C ALA A 37 5.04 3.25 -6.10
N GLU A 38 5.62 2.07 -5.90
CA GLU A 38 6.01 1.60 -4.57
C GLU A 38 7.51 1.74 -4.37
N LEU A 39 7.94 2.57 -3.42
CA LEU A 39 9.34 3.01 -3.28
C LEU A 39 9.92 2.62 -1.91
N PRO A 40 10.08 1.32 -1.62
CA PRO A 40 10.49 0.83 -0.30
C PRO A 40 11.88 1.32 0.12
N ALA A 41 12.74 1.69 -0.83
CA ALA A 41 14.08 2.22 -0.54
C ALA A 41 14.06 3.58 0.19
N ARG A 42 12.90 4.25 0.29
CA ARG A 42 12.72 5.45 1.16
C ARG A 42 12.67 5.10 2.66
N GLY A 43 12.76 3.82 3.02
CA GLY A 43 12.92 3.33 4.37
C GLY A 43 11.59 3.11 5.10
N VAL A 44 11.62 3.21 6.43
CA VAL A 44 10.45 2.95 7.30
C VAL A 44 9.23 3.77 6.85
N GLY A 45 8.10 3.10 6.72
CA GLY A 45 6.84 3.66 6.24
C GLY A 45 6.66 3.64 4.72
N ALA A 46 7.70 3.31 3.94
CA ALA A 46 7.63 3.29 2.48
C ALA A 46 7.41 1.89 1.89
N ASP A 47 7.78 0.83 2.62
CA ASP A 47 7.52 -0.55 2.23
C ASP A 47 6.02 -0.91 2.33
N PRO A 48 5.54 -2.00 1.70
CA PRO A 48 4.11 -2.33 1.66
C PRO A 48 3.41 -2.36 3.03
N ILE A 49 4.08 -2.87 4.06
CA ILE A 49 3.50 -2.98 5.41
C ILE A 49 3.51 -1.62 6.10
N GLY A 50 4.63 -0.90 6.03
CA GLY A 50 4.74 0.45 6.58
C GLY A 50 3.75 1.43 5.93
N ARG A 51 3.62 1.37 4.60
CA ARG A 51 2.71 2.21 3.82
C ARG A 51 1.24 1.94 4.17
N ALA A 52 0.88 0.71 4.54
CA ALA A 52 -0.47 0.41 5.02
C ALA A 52 -0.87 1.26 6.24
N GLY A 53 0.11 1.72 7.03
CA GLY A 53 -0.13 2.68 8.11
C GLY A 53 -0.71 4.03 7.66
N ALA A 54 -0.56 4.40 6.39
CA ALA A 54 -1.20 5.58 5.79
C ALA A 54 -2.64 5.29 5.31
N LEU A 55 -2.98 4.02 5.13
CA LEU A 55 -4.29 3.59 4.65
C LEU A 55 -5.24 3.25 5.80
N LEU A 56 -4.74 2.67 6.90
CA LEU A 56 -5.57 2.26 8.03
C LEU A 56 -6.24 3.47 8.72
N ILE A 57 -7.56 3.38 8.93
CA ILE A 57 -8.36 4.44 9.56
C ILE A 57 -8.39 4.29 11.09
N ASP A 58 -8.77 3.11 11.57
CA ASP A 58 -8.98 2.83 13.00
C ASP A 58 -7.76 2.21 13.69
N VAL A 59 -6.72 1.84 12.93
CA VAL A 59 -5.56 1.11 13.44
C VAL A 59 -4.29 1.90 13.16
N ALA A 60 -3.56 2.24 14.23
CA ALA A 60 -2.24 2.84 14.10
C ALA A 60 -1.15 1.76 14.08
N ILE A 61 -0.07 2.04 13.37
CA ILE A 61 1.14 1.21 13.40
C ILE A 61 2.36 2.00 13.87
N ASP A 62 3.31 1.28 14.45
CA ASP A 62 4.62 1.78 14.84
C ASP A 62 5.69 0.75 14.45
N THR A 63 6.97 1.12 14.59
CA THR A 63 8.10 0.24 14.29
C THR A 63 8.68 -0.39 15.56
N THR A 64 9.36 -1.51 15.36
CA THR A 64 10.14 -2.25 16.35
C THR A 64 11.48 -2.61 15.72
N THR A 65 12.36 -3.24 16.49
CA THR A 65 13.63 -3.77 15.94
C THR A 65 13.43 -4.89 14.92
N ARG A 66 12.23 -5.48 14.83
CA ARG A 66 11.91 -6.64 13.98
C ARG A 66 11.00 -6.31 12.79
N GLY A 67 10.40 -5.13 12.76
CA GLY A 67 9.38 -4.78 11.78
C GLY A 67 8.30 -3.89 12.40
N TYR A 68 7.06 -4.06 11.97
CA TYR A 68 5.94 -3.21 12.41
C TYR A 68 5.09 -3.87 13.49
N ARG A 69 4.48 -3.03 14.33
CA ARG A 69 3.51 -3.43 15.34
C ARG A 69 2.26 -2.56 15.30
N ILE A 70 1.14 -3.09 15.79
CA ILE A 70 -0.04 -2.30 16.11
C ILE A 70 0.28 -1.39 17.30
N ALA A 71 -0.12 -0.13 17.18
CA ALA A 71 0.08 0.90 18.18
C ALA A 71 -1.27 1.43 18.67
N ALA A 72 -1.31 1.90 19.92
CA ALA A 72 -2.52 2.46 20.51
C ALA A 72 -2.94 3.81 19.87
N ARG A 73 -1.97 4.55 19.30
CA ARG A 73 -2.19 5.88 18.70
C ARG A 73 -1.25 6.13 17.54
N PRO A 74 -1.63 6.95 16.55
CA PRO A 74 -0.76 7.35 15.44
C PRO A 74 0.57 7.94 15.91
N GLY A 75 1.66 7.31 15.47
CA GLY A 75 3.02 7.66 15.84
C GLY A 75 3.80 8.39 14.75
N ALA A 76 5.12 8.48 14.93
CA ALA A 76 6.03 9.03 13.91
C ALA A 76 6.01 8.18 12.62
N VAL A 77 5.92 6.86 12.74
CA VAL A 77 5.83 5.94 11.61
C VAL A 77 4.56 6.18 10.79
N THR A 78 3.40 6.29 11.44
CA THR A 78 2.13 6.62 10.77
C THR A 78 2.22 7.94 10.01
N ARG A 79 2.71 9.01 10.68
CA ARG A 79 2.86 10.33 10.03
C ARG A 79 3.83 10.29 8.86
N ARG A 80 4.92 9.52 8.98
CA ARG A 80 5.88 9.33 7.90
C ARG A 80 5.26 8.58 6.72
N ALA A 81 4.54 7.50 6.97
CA ALA A 81 3.84 6.75 5.91
C ALA A 81 2.84 7.64 5.17
N VAL A 82 2.04 8.44 5.90
CA VAL A 82 1.10 9.41 5.31
C VAL A 82 1.85 10.41 4.42
N SER A 83 2.91 11.05 4.94
CA SER A 83 3.70 12.01 4.17
C SER A 83 4.33 11.41 2.92
N LEU A 84 4.80 10.16 2.97
CA LEU A 84 5.38 9.47 1.81
C LEU A 84 4.33 9.11 0.77
N LEU A 85 3.13 8.71 1.21
CA LEU A 85 2.01 8.41 0.33
C LEU A 85 1.49 9.68 -0.35
N ASP A 86 1.36 10.78 0.40
CA ASP A 86 0.97 12.08 -0.15
C ASP A 86 1.97 12.55 -1.22
N GLU A 87 3.28 12.41 -0.97
CA GLU A 87 4.33 12.71 -1.95
C GLU A 87 4.20 11.86 -3.22
N ASP A 88 3.87 10.57 -3.09
CA ASP A 88 3.65 9.68 -4.24
C ASP A 88 2.40 10.08 -5.05
N LEU A 89 1.34 10.51 -4.35
CA LEU A 89 0.10 10.98 -4.97
C LEU A 89 0.31 12.28 -5.72
N ASP A 90 1.02 13.23 -5.12
CA ASP A 90 1.36 14.52 -5.73
C ASP A 90 2.20 14.30 -7.00
N ALA A 91 3.22 13.41 -6.93
CA ALA A 91 4.04 13.07 -8.08
C ALA A 91 3.24 12.43 -9.23
N LEU A 92 2.32 11.51 -8.90
CA LEU A 92 1.45 10.90 -9.90
C LEU A 92 0.51 11.93 -10.52
N GLU A 93 -0.11 12.80 -9.72
CA GLU A 93 -1.01 13.84 -10.20
C GLU A 93 -0.28 14.83 -11.11
N GLU A 94 0.91 15.30 -10.72
CA GLU A 94 1.76 16.19 -11.53
C GLU A 94 2.08 15.56 -12.90
N ALA A 95 2.50 14.29 -12.93
CA ALA A 95 2.77 13.58 -14.17
C ALA A 95 1.50 13.38 -15.02
N TRP A 96 0.36 13.09 -14.39
CA TRP A 96 -0.93 12.89 -15.05
C TRP A 96 -1.47 14.17 -15.69
N GLU A 97 -1.34 15.30 -14.99
CA GLU A 97 -1.66 16.63 -15.49
C GLU A 97 -0.77 17.02 -16.66
N THR A 98 0.54 16.84 -16.51
CA THR A 98 1.54 17.18 -17.54
C THR A 98 1.30 16.41 -18.84
N ALA A 99 0.86 15.15 -18.73
CA ALA A 99 0.51 14.32 -19.88
C ALA A 99 -0.88 14.63 -20.49
N GLY A 100 -1.66 15.56 -19.91
CA GLY A 100 -2.98 15.94 -20.39
C GLY A 100 -4.03 14.82 -20.28
N LEU A 101 -3.91 13.95 -19.26
CA LEU A 101 -4.73 12.73 -19.14
C LEU A 101 -5.96 12.89 -18.25
N ARG A 102 -6.14 14.04 -17.60
CA ARG A 102 -7.32 14.36 -16.78
C ARG A 102 -8.62 14.19 -17.58
N GLY A 103 -9.63 13.57 -16.96
CA GLY A 103 -10.92 13.32 -17.59
C GLY A 103 -10.92 12.34 -18.76
N GLY A 104 -9.76 11.74 -19.11
CA GLY A 104 -9.60 10.87 -20.28
C GLY A 104 -10.13 9.45 -20.10
N GLY A 105 -10.72 9.12 -18.95
CA GLY A 105 -11.30 7.80 -18.65
C GLY A 105 -10.30 6.65 -18.52
N ARG A 106 -9.00 6.95 -18.48
CA ARG A 106 -7.92 5.97 -18.37
C ARG A 106 -7.81 5.45 -16.95
N VAL A 107 -7.99 4.15 -16.77
CA VAL A 107 -7.98 3.53 -15.44
C VAL A 107 -6.59 3.65 -14.82
N VAL A 108 -6.54 4.07 -13.54
CA VAL A 108 -5.33 4.08 -12.72
C VAL A 108 -5.44 2.99 -11.66
N LYS A 109 -4.33 2.31 -11.38
CA LYS A 109 -4.24 1.29 -10.35
C LYS A 109 -3.58 1.83 -9.08
N VAL A 110 -4.11 1.45 -7.94
CA VAL A 110 -3.44 1.53 -6.64
C VAL A 110 -3.27 0.14 -6.07
N GLN A 111 -2.31 -0.03 -5.17
CA GLN A 111 -2.02 -1.30 -4.53
C GLN A 111 -1.89 -1.15 -3.02
N ALA A 112 -2.33 -2.18 -2.31
CA ALA A 112 -2.24 -2.29 -0.87
C ALA A 112 -1.95 -3.75 -0.50
N PRO A 113 -1.28 -4.04 0.62
CA PRO A 113 -1.21 -5.41 1.12
C PRO A 113 -2.64 -5.90 1.41
N GLY A 114 -2.91 -7.16 1.10
CA GLY A 114 -4.14 -7.79 1.55
C GLY A 114 -4.15 -8.03 3.07
N PRO A 115 -5.32 -8.29 3.67
CA PRO A 115 -5.49 -8.42 5.11
C PRO A 115 -4.63 -9.54 5.73
N ILE A 116 -4.38 -10.64 5.00
CA ILE A 116 -3.58 -11.76 5.52
C ILE A 116 -2.11 -11.38 5.57
N THR A 117 -1.58 -10.78 4.50
CA THR A 117 -0.21 -10.28 4.44
C THR A 117 0.02 -9.17 5.44
N LEU A 118 -0.92 -8.25 5.60
CA LEU A 118 -0.85 -7.20 6.61
C LEU A 118 -0.82 -7.78 8.03
N ALA A 119 -1.73 -8.69 8.36
CA ALA A 119 -1.76 -9.33 9.68
C ALA A 119 -0.54 -10.24 9.94
N ALA A 120 0.04 -10.84 8.91
CA ALA A 120 1.28 -11.60 9.02
C ALA A 120 2.50 -10.68 9.26
N GLY A 121 2.48 -9.47 8.70
CA GLY A 121 3.55 -8.48 8.81
C GLY A 121 3.52 -7.64 10.08
N LEU A 122 2.40 -7.62 10.81
CA LEU A 122 2.22 -6.82 12.03
C LEU A 122 2.34 -7.65 13.30
N GLU A 123 3.06 -7.11 14.30
CA GLU A 123 3.07 -7.62 15.67
C GLU A 123 1.99 -6.95 16.53
N LEU A 124 1.43 -7.71 17.48
CA LEU A 124 0.59 -7.20 18.56
C LEU A 124 1.47 -6.64 19.68
N ALA A 125 0.86 -5.92 20.63
CA ALA A 125 1.57 -5.38 21.79
C ALA A 125 2.24 -6.46 22.67
N ASN A 126 1.73 -7.70 22.64
CA ASN A 126 2.31 -8.86 23.33
C ASN A 126 3.42 -9.56 22.53
N GLY A 127 3.77 -9.04 21.34
CA GLY A 127 4.81 -9.58 20.47
C GLY A 127 4.38 -10.71 19.54
N HIS A 128 3.16 -11.25 19.64
CA HIS A 128 2.66 -12.22 18.66
C HIS A 128 2.32 -11.55 17.32
N ARG A 129 2.32 -12.29 16.21
CA ARG A 129 1.83 -11.76 14.93
C ARG A 129 0.32 -11.54 15.00
N ALA A 130 -0.19 -10.46 14.41
CA ALA A 130 -1.62 -10.15 14.41
C ALA A 130 -2.46 -11.25 13.76
N ILE A 131 -1.91 -11.98 12.80
CA ILE A 131 -2.58 -13.13 12.16
C ILE A 131 -2.97 -14.25 13.14
N THR A 132 -2.33 -14.34 14.31
CA THR A 132 -2.69 -15.36 15.33
C THR A 132 -3.90 -14.97 16.18
N ASP A 133 -4.39 -13.73 16.05
CA ASP A 133 -5.55 -13.21 16.76
C ASP A 133 -6.70 -12.92 15.78
N PRO A 134 -7.79 -13.71 15.80
CA PRO A 134 -8.95 -13.50 14.93
C PRO A 134 -9.66 -12.16 15.13
N GLY A 135 -9.54 -11.54 16.31
CA GLY A 135 -10.02 -10.18 16.58
C GLY A 135 -9.18 -9.16 15.84
N ALA A 136 -7.86 -9.20 16.03
CA ALA A 136 -6.94 -8.30 15.36
C ALA A 136 -7.03 -8.39 13.82
N LEU A 137 -7.18 -9.60 13.28
CA LEU A 137 -7.38 -9.79 11.84
C LEU A 137 -8.65 -9.11 11.32
N ARG A 138 -9.76 -9.22 12.07
CA ARG A 138 -11.03 -8.58 11.70
C ARG A 138 -10.93 -7.06 11.73
N ASP A 139 -10.32 -6.51 12.77
CA ASP A 139 -10.16 -5.07 12.95
C ASP A 139 -9.22 -4.48 11.88
N LEU A 140 -8.12 -5.17 11.56
CA LEU A 140 -7.22 -4.81 10.47
C LEU A 140 -7.92 -4.85 9.11
N ALA A 141 -8.69 -5.91 8.84
CA ALA A 141 -9.40 -6.04 7.57
C ALA A 141 -10.47 -4.95 7.40
N ALA A 142 -11.22 -4.63 8.45
CA ALA A 142 -12.22 -3.56 8.44
C ALA A 142 -11.57 -2.19 8.21
N SER A 143 -10.55 -1.87 9.00
CA SER A 143 -9.81 -0.61 8.91
C SER A 143 -9.14 -0.43 7.54
N LEU A 144 -8.56 -1.50 6.98
CA LEU A 144 -7.94 -1.49 5.66
C LEU A 144 -8.99 -1.29 4.56
N ALA A 145 -10.13 -1.97 4.64
CA ALA A 145 -11.19 -1.87 3.64
C ALA A 145 -11.74 -0.44 3.55
N GLU A 146 -12.01 0.19 4.70
CA GLU A 146 -12.44 1.58 4.76
C GLU A 146 -11.37 2.53 4.21
N GLY A 147 -10.14 2.35 4.67
CA GLY A 147 -8.97 3.11 4.25
C GLY A 147 -8.72 3.10 2.75
N VAL A 148 -8.71 1.91 2.16
CA VAL A 148 -8.50 1.71 0.73
C VAL A 148 -9.68 2.28 -0.08
N ALA A 149 -10.91 2.16 0.42
CA ALA A 149 -12.06 2.78 -0.23
C ALA A 149 -11.94 4.32 -0.25
N ALA A 150 -11.52 4.92 0.87
CA ALA A 150 -11.28 6.36 0.97
C ALA A 150 -10.13 6.81 0.05
N HIS A 151 -9.00 6.09 0.06
CA HIS A 151 -7.84 6.37 -0.78
C HIS A 151 -8.18 6.29 -2.27
N ARG A 152 -8.86 5.21 -2.71
CA ARG A 152 -9.35 5.05 -4.08
C ARG A 152 -10.26 6.21 -4.49
N ALA A 153 -11.20 6.59 -3.63
CA ALA A 153 -12.14 7.67 -3.93
C ALA A 153 -11.44 9.04 -4.00
N ALA A 154 -10.47 9.30 -3.12
CA ALA A 154 -9.67 10.52 -3.14
C ALA A 154 -8.87 10.62 -4.43
N LEU A 155 -8.16 9.56 -4.82
CA LEU A 155 -7.37 9.56 -6.05
C LEU A 155 -8.24 9.69 -7.31
N SER A 156 -9.38 8.98 -7.34
CA SER A 156 -10.31 9.04 -8.47
C SER A 156 -10.84 10.47 -8.69
N ARG A 157 -11.07 11.22 -7.60
CA ARG A 157 -11.43 12.64 -7.68
C ARG A 157 -10.26 13.52 -8.15
N ARG A 158 -9.05 13.32 -7.64
CA ARG A 158 -7.84 14.10 -8.01
C ARG A 158 -7.51 13.97 -9.50
N LEU A 159 -7.58 12.75 -10.03
CA LEU A 159 -7.22 12.44 -11.42
C LEU A 159 -8.39 12.50 -12.42
N GLU A 160 -9.62 12.68 -11.92
CA GLU A 160 -10.86 12.63 -12.69
C GLU A 160 -10.97 11.37 -13.56
N THR A 161 -10.62 10.22 -12.99
CA THR A 161 -10.54 8.96 -13.72
C THR A 161 -10.88 7.75 -12.83
N PRO A 162 -11.34 6.61 -13.38
CA PRO A 162 -11.59 5.43 -12.58
C PRO A 162 -10.31 4.90 -11.95
N VAL A 163 -10.40 4.52 -10.67
CA VAL A 163 -9.30 3.88 -9.93
C VAL A 163 -9.69 2.45 -9.56
N VAL A 164 -8.79 1.51 -9.81
CA VAL A 164 -8.89 0.11 -9.40
C VAL A 164 -7.85 -0.21 -8.32
N VAL A 165 -8.14 -1.20 -7.48
CA VAL A 165 -7.29 -1.61 -6.37
C VAL A 165 -6.78 -3.02 -6.62
N GLN A 166 -5.48 -3.21 -6.43
CA GLN A 166 -4.82 -4.52 -6.36
C GLN A 166 -4.49 -4.81 -4.88
N PHE A 167 -4.93 -5.96 -4.37
CA PHE A 167 -4.51 -6.45 -3.06
C PHE A 167 -3.41 -7.49 -3.21
N ASP A 168 -2.26 -7.21 -2.63
CA ASP A 168 -1.09 -8.07 -2.70
C ASP A 168 -1.05 -9.02 -1.51
N GLU A 169 -1.14 -10.32 -1.79
CA GLU A 169 -1.19 -11.39 -0.78
C GLU A 169 -0.02 -12.40 -0.88
N PRO A 170 1.26 -11.95 -0.89
CA PRO A 170 2.41 -12.85 -0.99
C PRO A 170 2.52 -13.81 0.21
N SER A 171 2.02 -13.45 1.39
CA SER A 171 2.07 -14.29 2.59
C SER A 171 0.92 -15.29 2.69
N LEU A 172 -0.10 -15.21 1.82
CA LEU A 172 -1.28 -16.08 1.90
C LEU A 172 -0.93 -17.59 1.78
N PRO A 173 -0.08 -18.04 0.84
CA PRO A 173 0.27 -19.46 0.72
C PRO A 173 1.06 -20.02 1.92
N THR A 174 1.87 -19.19 2.59
CA THR A 174 2.63 -19.60 3.78
C THR A 174 1.76 -19.55 5.03
N ALA A 175 0.87 -18.55 5.15
CA ALA A 175 -0.12 -18.44 6.21
C ALA A 175 -1.08 -19.64 6.23
N LEU A 176 -1.70 -19.95 5.09
CA LEU A 176 -2.61 -21.10 4.96
C LEU A 176 -1.92 -22.43 5.25
N GLY A 177 -0.62 -22.53 4.96
CA GLY A 177 0.18 -23.71 5.27
C GLY A 177 0.70 -23.79 6.70
N GLY A 178 0.43 -22.80 7.57
CA GLY A 178 0.99 -22.75 8.92
C GLY A 178 2.51 -22.60 8.97
N ARG A 179 3.12 -22.01 7.93
CA ARG A 179 4.58 -21.91 7.73
C ARG A 179 5.16 -20.53 7.98
N LEU A 180 4.39 -19.63 8.58
CA LEU A 180 4.91 -18.32 8.96
C LEU A 180 5.92 -18.50 10.10
N SER A 181 7.10 -17.89 9.94
CA SER A 181 8.09 -17.89 11.02
C SER A 181 7.56 -17.13 12.23
N GLY A 182 7.85 -17.66 13.41
CA GLY A 182 7.64 -16.91 14.65
C GLY A 182 8.41 -15.59 14.64
N VAL A 183 8.01 -14.67 15.52
CA VAL A 183 8.70 -13.39 15.77
C VAL A 183 10.10 -13.55 16.37
N THR A 184 10.45 -14.75 16.79
CA THR A 184 11.80 -15.11 17.24
C THR A 184 12.35 -16.16 16.29
N SER A 185 13.39 -15.82 15.55
CA SER A 185 14.26 -16.79 14.89
C SER A 185 15.49 -16.98 15.76
N LEU A 186 15.71 -18.19 16.26
CA LEU A 186 17.03 -18.59 16.74
C LEU A 186 17.86 -18.90 15.48
N SER A 187 18.69 -17.95 15.08
CA SER A 187 19.75 -18.16 14.08
C SER A 187 21.02 -18.66 14.76
#